data_AF-A0A498FN97-F1
#
_entry.id   AF-A0A498FN97-F1
#
_cell.length_a   1.000
_cell.length_b   1.000
_cell.length_c   1.000
_cell.angle_alpha   90.00
_cell.angle_beta   90.00
_cell.angle_gamma   90.00
#
_symmetry.space_group_name_H-M   'P 1'
#
loop_
_entity.id
_entity.type
_entity.pdbx_description
1 polymer ?
#
loop_
_entity_poly.entity_id
_entity_poly.type
_entity_poly.pdbx_seq_one_letter_code
_entity_poly.pdbx_strand_id
1 'polypeptide(L)' 'MATANSPTTTETDEPRIEGPITEFDRYGDKTGATYFRCSGCGVESINKKGITGEDGHEPCPCRK' A
#
# COMPACT_ATOMS: atom_id res chain seq x y z
N MET A 1 20.14 -4.35 -35.26
CA MET A 1 19.31 -3.41 -34.48
C MET A 1 17.94 -4.04 -34.32
N ALA A 2 17.60 -4.47 -33.10
CA ALA A 2 16.26 -4.88 -32.64
C ALA A 2 16.37 -4.93 -31.10
N THR A 3 15.94 -3.87 -30.40
CA THR A 3 14.60 -3.71 -29.79
C THR A 3 14.49 -4.44 -28.46
N ALA A 4 14.18 -3.67 -27.41
CA ALA A 4 14.17 -4.12 -26.03
C ALA A 4 13.10 -5.18 -25.74
N ASN A 5 13.43 -6.08 -24.81
CA ASN A 5 12.44 -6.74 -23.97
C ASN A 5 12.94 -6.62 -22.53
N SER A 6 12.45 -5.60 -21.82
CA SER A 6 12.59 -5.54 -20.37
C SER A 6 11.94 -6.79 -19.78
N PRO A 7 12.51 -7.43 -18.75
CA PRO A 7 11.71 -8.31 -17.91
C PRO A 7 10.68 -7.43 -17.20
N THR A 8 9.47 -7.35 -17.75
CA THR A 8 8.29 -7.03 -16.96
C THR A 8 8.14 -8.19 -15.99
N THR A 9 8.76 -8.05 -14.81
CA THR A 9 8.54 -8.96 -13.70
C THR A 9 7.08 -8.81 -13.32
N THR A 10 6.25 -9.70 -13.85
CA THR A 10 4.94 -9.99 -13.27
C THR A 10 5.22 -10.68 -11.94
N GLU A 11 5.60 -9.89 -10.92
CA GLU A 11 5.34 -10.30 -9.55
C GLU A 11 3.85 -10.61 -9.51
N THR A 12 3.54 -11.84 -9.10
CA THR A 12 2.18 -12.14 -8.66
C THR A 12 2.05 -11.36 -7.37
N ASP A 13 1.58 -10.11 -7.45
CA ASP A 13 1.43 -9.19 -6.34
C ASP A 13 0.38 -9.78 -5.39
N GLU A 14 0.86 -10.67 -4.51
CA GLU A 14 0.09 -11.10 -3.37
C GLU A 14 -0.23 -9.84 -2.56
N PRO A 15 -1.49 -9.63 -2.16
CA PRO A 15 -1.94 -8.33 -1.68
C PRO A 15 -1.22 -7.93 -0.39
N ARG A 16 -0.22 -7.07 -0.57
CA ARG A 16 0.73 -6.68 0.45
C ARG A 16 0.27 -5.39 1.11
N ILE A 17 0.37 -5.35 2.43
CA ILE A 17 0.20 -4.10 3.19
C ILE A 17 1.54 -3.37 3.19
N GLU A 18 1.61 -2.30 2.41
CA GLU A 18 2.72 -1.36 2.37
C GLU A 18 2.61 -0.33 3.50
N GLY A 19 3.76 0.12 4.00
CA GLY A 19 3.86 1.16 5.04
C GLY A 19 4.63 0.74 6.29
N PRO A 20 4.81 1.65 7.27
CA PRO A 20 4.19 2.97 7.34
C PRO A 20 4.72 3.94 6.27
N ILE A 21 3.81 4.46 5.44
CA ILE A 21 4.07 5.50 4.46
C ILE A 21 3.94 6.84 5.19
N THR A 22 4.95 7.71 5.08
CA THR A 22 4.89 9.06 5.65
C THR A 22 3.99 9.94 4.79
N GLU A 23 3.05 10.63 5.41
CA GLU A 23 2.25 11.64 4.72
C GLU A 23 3.02 12.96 4.62
N PHE A 24 2.98 13.55 3.43
CA PHE A 24 3.57 14.85 3.13
C PHE A 24 2.46 15.80 2.69
N ASP A 25 2.56 17.05 3.13
CA ASP A 25 1.66 18.13 2.74
C ASP A 25 1.96 18.61 1.31
N ARG A 26 1.12 19.53 0.79
CA ARG A 26 1.26 20.16 -0.54
C ARG A 26 2.56 20.96 -0.76
N TYR A 27 3.31 21.31 0.29
CA TYR A 27 4.63 21.93 0.19
C TYR A 27 5.78 20.93 0.32
N GLY A 28 5.47 19.66 0.59
CA GLY A 28 6.46 18.58 0.79
C GLY A 28 6.93 18.43 2.24
N ASP A 29 6.34 19.16 3.19
CA ASP A 29 6.62 19.01 4.62
C ASP A 29 5.90 17.78 5.19
N LYS A 30 6.52 17.12 6.18
CA LYS A 30 5.90 15.96 6.84
C LYS A 30 4.74 16.43 7.71
N THR A 31 3.54 15.89 7.49
CA THR A 31 2.36 16.22 8.33
C THR A 31 2.44 15.60 9.73
N GLY A 32 3.33 14.61 9.91
CA GLY A 32 3.46 13.81 11.12
C GLY A 32 2.53 12.59 11.15
N ALA A 33 1.59 12.48 10.20
CA ALA A 33 0.79 11.28 10.01
C ALA A 33 1.57 10.21 9.22
N THR A 34 1.23 8.95 9.47
CA THR A 34 1.63 7.81 8.65
C THR A 34 0.41 6.95 8.33
N TYR A 35 0.41 6.30 7.17
CA TYR A 35 -0.64 5.39 6.77
C TYR A 35 -0.08 4.09 6.18
N PHE A 36 -0.95 3.11 6.01
CA PHE A 36 -0.69 1.81 5.41
C PHE A 36 -1.65 1.60 4.23
N ARG A 37 -1.23 0.89 3.19
CA ARG A 37 -1.99 0.71 1.94
C ARG A 37 -1.91 -0.74 1.44
N CYS A 38 -2.98 -1.33 0.91
CA CYS A 38 -2.86 -2.60 0.15
C CYS A 38 -2.42 -2.30 -1.28
N SER A 39 -1.33 -2.92 -1.74
CA SER A 39 -0.94 -2.91 -3.15
C SER A 39 -2.07 -3.43 -4.05
N GLY A 40 -2.76 -4.49 -3.61
CA GLY A 40 -3.87 -5.13 -4.32
C GLY A 40 -5.24 -4.42 -4.25
N CYS A 41 -5.76 -4.04 -3.06
CA CYS A 41 -7.09 -3.38 -2.93
C CYS A 41 -7.08 -1.85 -2.89
N GLY A 42 -5.91 -1.21 -2.88
CA GLY A 42 -5.75 0.25 -2.86
C GLY A 42 -6.27 0.96 -1.61
N VAL A 43 -7.00 0.28 -0.72
CA VAL A 43 -7.49 0.83 0.56
C VAL A 43 -6.32 1.22 1.44
N GLU A 44 -6.52 2.34 2.12
CA GLU A 44 -5.56 2.98 3.01
C GLU A 44 -6.11 3.02 4.44
N SER A 45 -5.23 2.96 5.44
CA SER A 45 -5.60 3.03 6.85
C SER A 45 -4.48 3.64 7.70
N ILE A 46 -4.83 4.43 8.71
CA ILE A 46 -3.86 5.17 9.55
C ILE A 46 -2.95 4.22 10.35
N ASN A 47 -3.42 2.99 10.63
CA ASN A 47 -2.65 1.99 11.35
C ASN A 47 -2.78 0.60 10.70
N LYS A 48 -1.77 -0.25 10.92
CA LYS A 48 -1.71 -1.59 10.34
C LYS A 48 -2.91 -2.46 10.75
N LYS A 49 -3.40 -2.32 11.99
CA LYS A 49 -4.51 -3.12 12.52
C LYS A 49 -5.84 -2.83 11.82
N GLY A 50 -6.07 -1.58 11.41
CA GLY A 50 -7.26 -1.17 10.68
C GLY A 50 -7.36 -1.86 9.32
N ILE A 51 -6.25 -1.92 8.58
CA ILE A 51 -6.21 -2.58 7.26
C ILE A 51 -6.14 -4.11 7.31
N THR A 52 -5.66 -4.70 8.42
CA THR A 52 -5.69 -6.15 8.69
C THR A 52 -6.96 -6.62 9.41
N GLY A 53 -7.81 -5.71 9.89
CA GLY A 53 -9.04 -6.02 10.64
C GLY A 53 -8.83 -6.44 12.10
N GLU A 54 -7.62 -6.30 12.63
CA GLU A 54 -7.25 -6.71 14.01
C GLU A 54 -7.86 -5.81 15.10
N ASP A 55 -8.32 -4.59 14.75
CA ASP A 55 -8.91 -3.61 15.67
C ASP A 55 -10.45 -3.56 15.62
N GLY A 56 -11.09 -4.56 15.00
CA GLY A 56 -12.54 -4.57 14.76
C GLY A 56 -13.01 -3.69 13.60
N HIS A 57 -12.08 -3.10 12.84
CA HIS A 57 -12.35 -2.51 11.52
C HIS A 57 -12.50 -3.58 10.44
N GLU A 58 -13.11 -3.24 9.30
CA GLU A 58 -13.18 -4.17 8.17
C GLU A 58 -11.79 -4.34 7.49
N PRO A 59 -11.26 -5.57 7.35
CA PRO A 59 -9.99 -5.81 6.68
C PRO A 59 -10.06 -5.55 5.17
N CYS A 60 -8.93 -5.19 4.54
CA CYS A 60 -8.87 -4.93 3.10
C CYS A 60 -9.45 -6.12 2.31
N PRO A 61 -10.46 -5.91 1.43
CA PRO A 61 -11.05 -6.98 0.63
C PRO A 61 -10.06 -7.73 -0.29
N CYS A 62 -8.87 -7.19 -0.61
CA CYS A 62 -7.84 -7.94 -1.33
C CYS A 62 -7.37 -9.19 -0.57
N ARG A 63 -7.36 -9.15 0.76
CA ARG A 63 -6.48 -9.99 1.60
C ARG A 63 -7.25 -11.07 2.37
N LYS A 64 -8.37 -11.51 1.80
CA LYS A 64 -9.35 -12.47 2.35
C LYS A 64 -9.18 -13.85 1.71
#